data_AF-M9YCV0-F1
#
_entry.id   AF-M9YCV0-F1
#
_cell.length_a   1.000
_cell.length_b   1.000
_cell.length_c   1.000
_cell.angle_alpha   90.00
_cell.angle_beta   90.00
_cell.angle_gamma   90.00
#
_symmetry.space_group_name_H-M   'P 1'
#
loop_
_entity.id
_entity.type
_entity.pdbx_description
1 polymer ?
#
loop_
_entity_poly.entity_id
_entity_poly.type
_entity_poly.pdbx_seq_one_letter_code
_entity_poly.pdbx_strand_id
1 'polypeptide(L)' 'MDSPFQTISEAFQAEYNVNFCVKGPDGSILMTLSDNTGIALRHLIEADQWRDPQWLQGCIAAVKGELAANSAS' A
#
# COMPACT_ATOMS: atom_id res chain seq x y z
N MET A 1 18.69 -5.19 -3.71
CA MET A 1 17.59 -5.43 -2.76
C MET A 1 16.70 -4.22 -2.91
N ASP A 2 15.52 -4.41 -3.50
CA ASP A 2 14.63 -3.29 -3.75
C ASP A 2 14.05 -2.80 -2.43
N SER A 3 13.85 -1.50 -2.32
CA SER A 3 13.20 -0.91 -1.14
C SER A 3 11.79 -1.48 -1.01
N PRO A 4 11.29 -1.80 0.21
CA PRO A 4 9.91 -2.25 0.40
C PRO A 4 8.88 -1.29 -0.23
N PHE A 5 9.15 0.01 -0.17
CA PHE A 5 8.33 1.04 -0.81
C PHE A 5 8.35 0.94 -2.33
N GLN A 6 9.48 0.58 -2.93
CA GLN A 6 9.59 0.36 -4.37
C GLN A 6 8.80 -0.88 -4.78
N THR A 7 8.93 -1.99 -4.04
CA THR A 7 8.15 -3.22 -4.30
C THR A 7 6.64 -2.96 -4.18
N ILE A 8 6.20 -2.22 -3.18
CA ILE A 8 4.80 -1.81 -3.05
C ILE A 8 4.39 -0.92 -4.23
N SER A 9 5.17 0.11 -4.56
CA SER A 9 4.87 1.01 -5.67
C SER A 9 4.74 0.25 -6.99
N GLU A 10 5.67 -0.66 -7.30
CA GLU A 10 5.64 -1.48 -8.51
C GLU A 10 4.37 -2.33 -8.63
N ALA A 11 3.81 -2.77 -7.49
CA ALA A 11 2.59 -3.57 -7.48
C ALA A 11 1.31 -2.77 -7.82
N PHE A 12 1.33 -1.44 -7.73
CA PHE A 12 0.13 -0.59 -7.87
C PHE A 12 0.28 0.56 -8.89
N GLN A 13 1.51 0.96 -9.24
CA GLN A 13 1.80 2.15 -10.06
C GLN A 13 1.29 2.07 -11.51
N ALA A 14 0.91 0.88 -11.98
CA ALA A 14 0.31 0.72 -13.30
C ALA A 14 -1.08 1.38 -13.39
N GLU A 15 -1.80 1.45 -12.26
CA GLU A 15 -3.19 1.92 -12.20
C GLU A 15 -3.37 3.12 -11.27
N TYR A 16 -2.53 3.23 -10.23
CA TYR A 16 -2.70 4.23 -9.17
C TYR A 16 -1.44 5.07 -8.96
N ASN A 17 -1.65 6.34 -8.62
CA ASN A 17 -0.64 7.12 -7.92
C ASN A 17 -0.50 6.57 -6.49
N VAL A 18 0.73 6.20 -6.13
CA VAL A 18 1.06 5.61 -4.81
C VAL A 18 1.75 6.66 -3.95
N ASN A 19 1.15 7.00 -2.81
CA ASN A 19 1.72 7.92 -1.85
C ASN A 19 1.89 7.26 -0.47
N PHE A 20 3.04 7.51 0.15
CA PHE A 20 3.33 7.05 1.52
C PHE A 20 3.47 8.25 2.46
N CYS A 21 2.84 8.17 3.62
CA CYS A 21 2.93 9.18 4.66
C CYS A 21 3.25 8.50 5.99
N VAL A 22 4.35 8.88 6.64
CA VAL A 22 4.68 8.40 7.99
C VAL A 22 3.63 8.93 8.97
N LYS A 23 3.07 8.03 9.80
CA LYS A 23 1.98 8.38 10.74
C LYS A 23 2.42 8.46 12.18
N GLY A 24 3.47 7.75 12.56
CA GLY A 24 3.93 7.72 13.93
C GLY A 24 5.43 7.50 14.06
N PRO A 25 5.99 7.75 15.25
CA PRO A 25 7.39 7.44 15.56
C PRO A 25 7.67 5.92 15.58
N ASP A 26 6.64 5.09 15.63
CA ASP A 26 6.71 3.63 15.48
C ASP A 26 7.15 3.20 14.07
N GLY A 27 7.02 4.09 13.09
CA GLY A 27 7.34 3.82 11.69
C GLY A 27 6.18 3.23 10.91
N SER A 28 4.95 3.33 11.44
CA SER A 28 3.73 3.08 10.67
C SER A 28 3.62 4.06 9.51
N ILE A 29 3.14 3.56 8.37
CA ILE A 29 2.96 4.34 7.15
C ILE A 29 1.52 4.22 6.68
N LEU A 30 0.92 5.34 6.27
CA LEU A 30 -0.32 5.31 5.52
C LEU A 30 0.01 5.30 4.04
N MET A 31 -0.38 4.24 3.36
CA MET A 31 -0.44 4.20 1.91
C MET A 31 -1.76 4.80 1.43
N THR A 32 -1.69 5.66 0.43
CA THR A 32 -2.87 6.17 -0.29
C THR A 32 -2.72 5.84 -1.76
N LEU A 33 -3.71 5.13 -2.30
CA LEU A 33 -3.86 4.83 -3.72
C LEU A 33 -4.92 5.76 -4.29
N SER A 34 -4.58 6.44 -5.37
CA SER A 34 -5.46 7.41 -6.02
C SER A 34 -5.31 7.39 -7.52
N ASP A 35 -6.37 7.69 -8.24
CA ASP A 35 -6.40 7.83 -9.70
C ASP A 35 -7.08 9.15 -10.10
N ASN A 36 -7.49 9.29 -11.36
CA ASN A 36 -8.13 10.49 -11.88
C ASN A 36 -9.54 10.74 -11.31
N THR A 37 -10.15 9.75 -10.65
CA THR A 37 -11.47 9.84 -10.01
C THR A 37 -11.37 10.26 -8.54
N GLY A 38 -10.17 10.15 -7.94
CA GLY A 38 -9.92 10.52 -6.55
C GLY A 38 -9.16 9.43 -5.81
N ILE A 39 -9.47 9.27 -4.52
CA ILE A 39 -8.82 8.28 -3.66
C ILE A 39 -9.56 6.94 -3.81
N ALA A 40 -8.86 5.92 -4.27
CA ALA A 40 -9.38 4.56 -4.38
C ALA A 40 -9.27 3.80 -3.05
N LEU A 41 -8.15 3.97 -2.33
CA LEU A 41 -7.93 3.29 -1.06
C LEU A 41 -6.95 4.06 -0.17
N ARG A 42 -7.16 3.96 1.15
CA ARG A 42 -6.17 4.29 2.17
C ARG A 42 -5.94 3.06 3.02
N HIS A 43 -4.70 2.64 3.15
CA HIS A 43 -4.33 1.44 3.88
C HIS A 43 -3.17 1.75 4.85
N LEU A 44 -3.39 1.52 6.14
CA LEU A 44 -2.34 1.66 7.15
C LEU A 44 -1.47 0.41 7.13
N ILE A 45 -0.16 0.59 7.02
CA ILE A 45 0.83 -0.48 7.04
C ILE A 45 1.68 -0.29 8.29
N GLU A 46 1.66 -1.29 9.15
CA GLU A 46 2.45 -1.30 10.38
C GLU A 46 3.94 -1.50 10.08
N ALA A 47 4.78 -1.07 11.01
CA ALA A 47 6.22 -1.03 10.77
C ALA A 47 6.85 -2.43 10.53
N ASP A 48 6.31 -3.46 11.17
CA ASP A 48 6.72 -4.85 11.00
C ASP A 48 6.37 -5.39 9.61
N GLN A 49 5.21 -5.01 9.06
CA GLN A 49 4.72 -5.48 7.77
C GLN A 49 5.60 -5.06 6.59
N TRP A 50 6.17 -3.85 6.61
CA TRP A 50 7.04 -3.39 5.52
C TRP A 50 8.52 -3.69 5.73
N ARG A 51 8.95 -3.99 6.97
CA ARG A 51 10.34 -4.34 7.28
C ARG A 51 10.66 -5.81 7.03
N ASP A 52 9.65 -6.70 7.05
CA ASP A 52 9.80 -8.11 6.73
C ASP A 52 9.31 -8.41 5.29
N PRO A 53 10.17 -8.90 4.38
CA PRO A 53 9.79 -9.22 3.00
C PRO A 53 8.65 -10.23 2.86
N GLN A 54 8.50 -11.18 3.81
CA GLN A 54 7.42 -12.17 3.77
C GLN A 54 6.07 -11.51 4.12
N TRP A 55 6.08 -10.57 5.06
CA TRP A 55 4.89 -9.84 5.48
C TRP A 55 4.49 -8.80 4.44
N LEU A 56 5.48 -8.22 3.75
CA LEU A 56 5.28 -7.28 2.65
C LEU A 56 4.40 -7.86 1.54
N GLN A 57 4.64 -9.12 1.15
CA GLN A 57 3.82 -9.79 0.14
C GLN A 57 2.38 -10.02 0.63
N GLY A 58 2.21 -10.35 1.92
CA GLY A 58 0.90 -10.46 2.55
C GLY A 58 0.14 -9.12 2.57
N CYS A 59 0.83 -8.03 2.87
CA CYS A 59 0.26 -6.67 2.82
C CYS A 59 -0.18 -6.31 1.40
N ILE A 60 0.65 -6.56 0.37
CA ILE A 60 0.27 -6.32 -1.03
C ILE A 60 -0.98 -7.13 -1.41
N ALA A 61 -1.06 -8.40 -1.01
CA ALA A 61 -2.22 -9.24 -1.26
C ALA A 61 -3.49 -8.71 -0.56
N ALA A 62 -3.38 -8.26 0.69
CA ALA A 62 -4.49 -7.67 1.44
C ALA A 62 -5.04 -6.41 0.76
N VAL A 63 -4.15 -5.50 0.36
CA VAL A 63 -4.51 -4.27 -0.36
C VAL A 63 -5.21 -4.57 -1.69
N LYS A 64 -4.72 -5.55 -2.46
CA LYS A 64 -5.38 -5.98 -3.70
C LYS A 64 -6.79 -6.54 -3.44
N GLY A 65 -6.97 -7.28 -2.34
CA GLY A 65 -8.28 -7.77 -1.92
C GLY A 65 -9.24 -6.62 -1.55
N GLU A 66 -8.78 -5.62 -0.81
CA GLU A 66 -9.57 -4.44 -0.44
C GLU A 66 -9.98 -3.62 -1.67
N LEU A 67 -9.08 -3.40 -2.62
CA LEU A 67 -9.38 -2.72 -3.89
C LEU A 67 -10.48 -3.46 -4.67
N ALA A 68 -10.35 -4.79 -4.81
CA ALA A 68 -11.33 -5.60 -5.51
C ALA A 68 -12.71 -5.52 -4.85
N ALA A 69 -12.78 -5.51 -3.51
CA ALA A 69 -14.03 -5.35 -2.77
C ALA A 69 -14.66 -3.96 -2.96
N ASN A 70 -13.85 -2.90 -2.98
CA ASN A 70 -14.35 -1.52 -3.15
C ASN A 70 -14.84 -1.23 -4.59
N SER A 71 -14.22 -1.84 -5.60
CA SER A 71 -14.65 -1.69 -7.01
C SER A 71 -15.96 -2.43 -7.36
N ALA A 72 -16.41 -3.33 -6.48
CA ALA A 72 -17.61 -4.14 -6.68
C ALA A 72 -18.90 -3.53 -6.06
N SER A 73 -18.80 -2.34 -5.46
CA SER A 73 -19.88 -1.61 -4.79
C SER A 73 -20.34 -0.42 -5.64
#